data_AF-A0A7L1SR05-F1
#
_entry.id   AF-A0A7L1SR05-F1
#
_cell.length_a   1.000
_cell.length_b   1.000
_cell.length_c   1.000
_cell.angle_alpha   90.00
_cell.angle_beta   90.00
_cell.angle_gamma   90.00
#
_symmetry.space_group_name_H-M   'P 1'
#
loop_
_entity.id
_entity.type
_entity.pdbx_description
1 polymer ?
#
loop_
_entity_poly.entity_id
_entity_poly.type
_entity_poly.pdbx_seq_one_letter_code
_entity_poly.pdbx_strand_id
1 'polypeptide(L)'
;EFMQTFWDIEEAQAKAIQHLVSFVRDKSAFPYLVTFTGFITFAMKTHTDSLKLQVDGCSLLLEILSQALEQDVMMALDENVISCLLDAVRKHSENEELLSLVCTLLMMISASEVAAENLGKAGVIPDLLSIVRNFLHNEKICLSCCGVLWSLAVSENNVDQALLKSAVPVTSVVLQEHLRNGAVAESACSALWALSLQGCLTENEYEPTTALLLDALRMNPERPVLVKNTCLALASLLRLSEIAALRFITDSKGSGINLIKDAYHLHFDDPEVVENICVLTNEMVQYDEVVLDMVSQKMEELLFEIKNCFPSS
;
A
#
# COMPACT_ATOMS: atom_id res chain seq x y z
N GLU A 1 -36.58 -5.99 5.70
CA GLU A 1 -37.85 -6.44 5.07
C GLU A 1 -37.85 -6.27 3.55
N PHE A 2 -37.92 -5.06 2.98
CA PHE A 2 -38.00 -4.88 1.51
C PHE A 2 -36.92 -5.63 0.71
N MET A 3 -35.63 -5.40 1.02
CA MET A 3 -34.52 -6.07 0.32
C MET A 3 -34.55 -7.60 0.48
N GLN A 4 -35.09 -8.12 1.59
CA GLN A 4 -35.23 -9.56 1.82
C GLN A 4 -36.40 -10.15 1.05
N THR A 5 -37.50 -9.41 0.89
CA THR A 5 -38.67 -9.86 0.15
C THR A 5 -38.39 -9.92 -1.35
N PHE A 6 -37.68 -8.94 -1.90
CA PHE A 6 -37.39 -8.81 -3.33
C PHE A 6 -35.93 -9.14 -3.66
N TRP A 7 -35.36 -10.10 -2.93
CA TRP A 7 -33.94 -10.42 -2.98
C TRP A 7 -33.46 -10.85 -4.37
N ASP A 8 -34.33 -11.51 -5.13
CA ASP A 8 -34.12 -12.04 -6.47
C ASP A 8 -34.44 -11.04 -7.60
N ILE A 9 -34.92 -9.83 -7.28
CA ILE A 9 -35.25 -8.80 -8.26
C ILE A 9 -34.16 -7.73 -8.29
N GLU A 10 -33.33 -7.75 -9.33
CA GLU A 10 -32.21 -6.80 -9.52
C GLU A 10 -32.66 -5.35 -9.40
N GLU A 11 -33.72 -4.95 -10.11
CA GLU A 11 -34.22 -3.57 -10.10
C GLU A 11 -34.68 -3.12 -8.69
N ALA A 12 -35.25 -4.04 -7.91
CA ALA A 12 -35.67 -3.75 -6.54
C ALA A 12 -34.46 -3.55 -5.64
N GLN A 13 -33.43 -4.40 -5.76
CA GLN A 13 -32.18 -4.25 -5.02
C GLN A 13 -31.45 -2.95 -5.40
N ALA A 14 -31.37 -2.62 -6.69
CA ALA A 14 -30.74 -1.39 -7.16
C ALA A 14 -31.43 -0.15 -6.60
N LYS A 15 -32.77 -0.10 -6.64
CA LYS A 15 -33.56 0.99 -6.04
C LYS A 15 -33.37 1.08 -4.52
N ALA A 16 -33.29 -0.06 -3.83
CA ALA A 16 -33.03 -0.08 -2.40
C ALA A 16 -31.65 0.49 -2.06
N ILE A 17 -30.60 0.07 -2.76
CA ILE A 17 -29.24 0.59 -2.58
C ILE A 17 -29.20 2.10 -2.85
N GLN A 18 -29.82 2.57 -3.94
CA GLN A 18 -29.91 4.01 -4.25
C GLN A 18 -30.65 4.80 -3.17
N HIS A 19 -31.69 4.21 -2.57
CA HIS A 19 -32.37 4.83 -1.44
C HIS A 19 -31.46 4.91 -0.21
N LEU A 20 -30.69 3.87 0.10
CA LEU A 20 -29.71 3.89 1.20
C LEU A 20 -28.62 4.95 0.99
N VAL A 21 -28.15 5.14 -0.26
CA VAL A 21 -27.18 6.19 -0.62
C VAL A 21 -27.69 7.59 -0.25
N SER A 22 -29.01 7.85 -0.30
CA SER A 22 -29.55 9.15 0.09
C SER A 22 -29.37 9.49 1.58
N PHE A 23 -29.16 8.48 2.44
CA PHE A 23 -28.97 8.65 3.88
C PHE A 23 -27.51 8.75 4.31
N VAL A 24 -26.56 8.48 3.41
CA VAL A 24 -25.12 8.54 3.68
C VAL A 24 -24.71 9.84 4.40
N ARG A 25 -25.22 10.98 3.95
CA ARG A 25 -24.81 12.30 4.50
C ARG A 25 -25.47 12.61 5.84
N ASP A 26 -26.44 11.80 6.26
CA ASP A 26 -27.10 11.95 7.54
C ASP A 26 -26.35 11.15 8.61
N LYS A 27 -25.60 11.86 9.46
CA LYS A 27 -24.86 11.25 10.57
C LYS A 27 -25.76 10.46 11.53
N SER A 28 -27.04 10.81 11.64
CA SER A 28 -27.99 10.07 12.48
C SER A 28 -28.40 8.72 11.86
N ALA A 29 -28.27 8.58 10.54
CA ALA A 29 -28.57 7.35 9.82
C ALA A 29 -27.39 6.36 9.82
N PHE A 30 -26.16 6.82 10.10
CA PHE A 30 -24.95 6.01 10.02
C PHE A 30 -25.02 4.67 10.81
N PRO A 31 -25.45 4.64 12.10
CA PRO A 31 -25.56 3.37 12.83
C PRO A 31 -26.49 2.35 12.15
N TYR A 32 -27.52 2.84 11.45
CA TYR A 32 -28.44 2.00 10.70
C TYR A 32 -27.81 1.52 9.40
N LEU A 33 -27.10 2.38 8.66
CA LEU A 33 -26.42 2.01 7.42
C LEU A 33 -25.41 0.87 7.63
N VAL A 34 -24.70 0.86 8.76
CA VAL A 34 -23.78 -0.25 9.12
C VAL A 34 -24.51 -1.59 9.16
N THR A 35 -25.74 -1.64 9.65
CA THR A 35 -26.55 -2.87 9.69
C THR A 35 -26.98 -3.38 8.31
N PHE A 36 -26.90 -2.53 7.27
CA PHE A 36 -27.23 -2.90 5.89
C PHE A 36 -26.07 -3.50 5.09
N THR A 37 -24.84 -3.46 5.61
CA THR A 37 -23.64 -4.02 4.92
C THR A 37 -23.85 -5.47 4.47
N GLY A 38 -24.44 -6.32 5.33
CA GLY A 38 -24.78 -7.70 4.98
C GLY A 38 -25.84 -7.82 3.88
N PHE A 39 -26.85 -6.95 3.88
CA PHE A 39 -27.89 -6.94 2.83
C PHE A 39 -27.35 -6.43 1.49
N ILE A 40 -26.49 -5.41 1.51
CA ILE A 40 -25.82 -4.89 0.31
C ILE A 40 -24.93 -5.99 -0.30
N THR A 41 -24.12 -6.65 0.54
CA THR A 41 -23.25 -7.76 0.12
C THR A 41 -24.06 -8.92 -0.43
N PHE A 42 -25.19 -9.26 0.20
CA PHE A 42 -26.07 -10.33 -0.28
C PHE A 42 -26.68 -9.99 -1.65
N ALA A 43 -27.15 -8.76 -1.84
CA ALA A 43 -27.66 -8.30 -3.13
C ALA A 43 -26.59 -8.38 -4.23
N MET A 44 -25.37 -7.92 -3.95
CA MET A 44 -24.24 -8.02 -4.87
C MET A 44 -23.90 -9.47 -5.22
N LYS A 45 -23.89 -10.39 -4.24
CA LYS A 45 -23.68 -11.83 -4.48
C LYS A 45 -24.80 -12.49 -5.29
N THR A 46 -26.04 -12.02 -5.16
CA THR A 46 -27.18 -12.57 -5.90
C THR A 46 -27.14 -12.14 -7.37
N HIS A 47 -26.76 -10.88 -7.62
CA HIS A 47 -26.78 -10.27 -8.94
C HIS A 47 -25.36 -9.95 -9.43
N THR A 48 -24.49 -10.97 -9.46
CA THR A 48 -23.08 -10.81 -9.87
C THR A 48 -22.93 -10.33 -11.31
N ASP A 49 -23.88 -10.63 -12.20
CA ASP A 49 -23.87 -10.17 -13.59
C ASP A 49 -24.18 -8.67 -13.73
N SER A 50 -24.84 -8.05 -12.74
CA SER A 50 -25.23 -6.64 -12.80
C SER A 50 -24.08 -5.74 -12.38
N LEU A 51 -23.30 -5.26 -13.37
CA LEU A 51 -22.23 -4.29 -13.13
C LEU A 51 -22.73 -3.05 -12.38
N LYS A 52 -23.92 -2.54 -12.73
CA LYS A 52 -24.49 -1.37 -12.07
C LYS A 52 -24.74 -1.63 -10.58
N LEU A 53 -25.27 -2.80 -10.23
CA LEU A 53 -25.46 -3.17 -8.83
C LEU A 53 -24.12 -3.33 -8.09
N GLN A 54 -23.11 -3.91 -8.74
CA GLN A 54 -21.76 -4.01 -8.15
C GLN A 54 -21.17 -2.63 -7.84
N VAL A 55 -21.26 -1.69 -8.80
CA VAL A 55 -20.75 -0.32 -8.61
C VAL A 55 -21.52 0.42 -7.52
N ASP A 56 -22.85 0.37 -7.54
CA ASP A 56 -23.69 1.04 -6.53
C ASP A 56 -23.46 0.45 -5.13
N GLY A 57 -23.35 -0.89 -5.04
CA GLY A 57 -23.06 -1.60 -3.79
C GLY A 57 -21.67 -1.28 -3.24
N CYS A 58 -20.62 -1.39 -4.05
CA CYS A 58 -19.26 -1.04 -3.64
C CYS A 58 -19.13 0.44 -3.25
N SER A 59 -19.79 1.35 -3.98
CA SER A 59 -19.79 2.77 -3.65
C SER A 59 -20.40 3.03 -2.27
N LEU A 60 -21.54 2.41 -1.98
CA LEU A 60 -22.20 2.54 -0.68
C LEU A 60 -21.38 1.91 0.44
N LEU A 61 -20.80 0.72 0.23
CA LEU A 61 -19.91 0.09 1.21
C LEU A 61 -18.68 0.95 1.51
N LEU A 62 -18.08 1.56 0.48
CA LEU A 62 -16.92 2.43 0.63
C LEU A 62 -17.25 3.64 1.49
N GLU A 63 -18.39 4.25 1.23
CA GLU A 63 -18.86 5.42 1.96
C GLU A 63 -19.19 5.11 3.44
N ILE A 64 -19.83 3.96 3.71
CA ILE A 64 -20.06 3.48 5.07
C ILE A 64 -18.72 3.25 5.78
N LEU A 65 -17.74 2.64 5.10
CA LEU A 65 -16.43 2.37 5.69
C LEU A 65 -15.64 3.65 5.97
N SER A 66 -15.67 4.63 5.06
CA SER A 66 -15.04 5.94 5.27
C SER A 66 -15.61 6.64 6.49
N GLN A 67 -16.93 6.65 6.64
CA GLN A 67 -17.57 7.27 7.81
C GLN A 67 -17.31 6.54 9.11
N ALA A 68 -17.16 5.21 9.06
CA ALA A 68 -16.78 4.42 10.22
C ALA A 68 -15.39 4.83 10.72
N LEU A 69 -14.43 4.98 9.81
CA LEU A 69 -13.07 5.43 10.13
C LEU A 69 -13.06 6.85 10.70
N GLU A 70 -13.83 7.78 10.12
CA GLU A 70 -13.95 9.15 10.63
C GLU A 70 -14.54 9.23 12.05
N GLN A 71 -15.39 8.27 12.40
CA GLN A 71 -16.05 8.19 13.70
C GLN A 71 -15.36 7.22 14.68
N ASP A 72 -14.20 6.67 14.31
CA ASP A 72 -13.45 5.68 15.09
C ASP A 72 -14.30 4.45 15.49
N VAL A 73 -15.22 4.07 14.60
CA VAL A 73 -16.11 2.92 14.77
C VAL A 73 -15.46 1.71 14.11
N MET A 74 -15.10 0.73 14.93
CA MET A 74 -14.59 -0.55 14.44
C MET A 74 -15.71 -1.33 13.73
N MET A 75 -15.65 -1.40 12.41
CA MET A 75 -16.50 -2.31 11.63
C MET A 75 -15.79 -3.63 11.37
N ALA A 76 -16.39 -4.71 11.87
CA ALA A 76 -16.01 -6.05 11.48
C ALA A 76 -16.70 -6.40 10.16
N LEU A 77 -16.02 -6.13 9.04
CA LEU A 77 -16.45 -6.67 7.75
C LEU A 77 -16.06 -8.15 7.72
N ASP A 78 -17.05 -9.01 7.49
CA ASP A 78 -16.88 -10.45 7.57
C ASP A 78 -16.26 -11.04 6.29
N GLU A 79 -15.96 -12.34 6.32
CA GLU A 79 -15.45 -13.08 5.16
C GLU A 79 -16.40 -13.03 3.95
N ASN A 80 -17.69 -12.79 4.16
CA ASN A 80 -18.66 -12.70 3.06
C ASN A 80 -18.44 -11.43 2.23
N VAL A 81 -18.09 -10.32 2.88
CA VAL A 81 -17.74 -9.07 2.18
C VAL A 81 -16.49 -9.31 1.33
N ILE A 82 -15.42 -9.89 1.90
CA ILE A 82 -14.19 -10.20 1.16
C ILE A 82 -14.49 -11.09 -0.05
N SER A 83 -15.20 -12.20 0.15
CA SER A 83 -15.58 -13.10 -0.93
C SER A 83 -16.40 -12.39 -2.01
N CYS A 84 -17.36 -11.54 -1.63
CA CYS A 84 -18.16 -10.78 -2.59
C CYS A 84 -17.31 -9.85 -3.45
N LEU A 85 -16.34 -9.15 -2.84
CA LEU A 85 -15.46 -8.23 -3.54
C LEU A 85 -14.55 -8.98 -4.53
N LEU A 86 -14.02 -10.15 -4.15
CA LEU A 86 -13.20 -10.96 -5.05
C LEU A 86 -14.02 -11.55 -6.21
N ASP A 87 -15.26 -11.96 -5.95
CA ASP A 87 -16.17 -12.41 -7.02
C ASP A 87 -16.47 -11.28 -8.01
N ALA A 88 -16.69 -10.05 -7.51
CA ALA A 88 -16.89 -8.87 -8.35
C ALA A 88 -15.65 -8.56 -9.21
N VAL A 89 -14.45 -8.61 -8.63
CA VAL A 89 -13.18 -8.43 -9.36
C VAL A 89 -13.03 -9.45 -10.48
N ARG A 90 -13.30 -10.72 -10.21
CA ARG A 90 -13.14 -11.80 -11.19
C ARG A 90 -14.19 -11.75 -12.29
N LYS A 91 -15.40 -11.32 -11.96
CA LYS A 91 -16.51 -11.22 -12.91
C LYS A 91 -16.41 -10.01 -13.83
N HIS A 92 -15.95 -8.87 -13.30
CA HIS A 92 -15.91 -7.58 -13.99
C HIS A 92 -14.47 -7.04 -14.08
N SER A 93 -13.53 -7.91 -14.45
CA SER A 93 -12.08 -7.62 -14.46
C SER A 93 -11.63 -6.56 -15.45
N GLU A 94 -12.52 -6.11 -16.35
CA GLU A 94 -12.26 -5.06 -17.33
C GLU A 94 -12.88 -3.71 -16.93
N ASN A 95 -13.63 -3.63 -15.83
CA ASN A 95 -14.29 -2.40 -15.42
C ASN A 95 -13.44 -1.58 -14.44
N GLU A 96 -12.74 -0.57 -14.96
CA GLU A 96 -11.83 0.28 -14.18
C GLU A 96 -12.51 0.99 -12.99
N GLU A 97 -13.75 1.48 -13.16
CA GLU A 97 -14.50 2.18 -12.11
C GLU A 97 -14.77 1.26 -10.91
N LEU A 98 -15.31 0.07 -11.17
CA LEU A 98 -15.58 -0.93 -10.14
C LEU A 98 -14.29 -1.38 -9.47
N LEU A 99 -13.24 -1.68 -10.24
CA LEU A 99 -11.96 -2.13 -9.68
C LEU A 99 -11.33 -1.04 -8.81
N SER A 100 -11.45 0.24 -9.18
CA SER A 100 -11.02 1.36 -8.34
C SER A 100 -11.75 1.37 -6.99
N LEU A 101 -13.07 1.15 -6.98
CA LEU A 101 -13.85 1.07 -5.73
C LEU A 101 -13.45 -0.16 -4.90
N VAL A 102 -13.37 -1.33 -5.53
CA VAL A 102 -13.05 -2.58 -4.84
C VAL A 102 -11.64 -2.56 -4.27
N CYS A 103 -10.63 -2.12 -5.02
CA CYS A 103 -9.27 -2.03 -4.50
C CYS A 103 -9.17 -1.08 -3.31
N THR A 104 -9.86 0.06 -3.35
CA THR A 104 -9.90 0.99 -2.19
C THR A 104 -10.59 0.35 -0.98
N LEU A 105 -11.72 -0.35 -1.18
CA LEU A 105 -12.37 -1.12 -0.11
C LEU A 105 -11.41 -2.16 0.50
N LEU A 106 -10.74 -2.94 -0.34
CA LEU A 106 -9.77 -3.96 0.11
C LEU A 106 -8.63 -3.34 0.92
N MET A 107 -8.11 -2.18 0.49
CA MET A 107 -7.06 -1.44 1.21
C MET A 107 -7.53 -0.98 2.59
N MET A 108 -8.74 -0.43 2.68
CA MET A 108 -9.27 0.03 3.96
C MET A 108 -9.58 -1.14 4.89
N ILE A 109 -10.06 -2.27 4.34
CA ILE A 109 -10.29 -3.51 5.09
C ILE A 109 -8.97 -4.10 5.60
N SER A 110 -7.92 -4.09 4.79
CA SER A 110 -6.62 -4.69 5.13
C SER A 110 -5.85 -3.93 6.22
N ALA A 111 -6.32 -2.76 6.65
CA ALA A 111 -5.78 -2.08 7.82
C ALA A 111 -6.01 -2.88 9.12
N SER A 112 -7.01 -3.76 9.16
CA SER A 112 -7.20 -4.72 10.26
C SER A 112 -6.37 -5.98 10.04
N GLU A 113 -5.58 -6.38 11.03
CA GLU A 113 -4.74 -7.58 10.99
C GLU A 113 -5.55 -8.86 10.67
N VAL A 114 -6.70 -9.05 11.33
CA VAL A 114 -7.60 -10.20 11.11
C VAL A 114 -8.11 -10.21 9.67
N ALA A 115 -8.47 -9.05 9.14
CA ALA A 115 -8.97 -8.94 7.77
C ALA A 115 -7.86 -9.14 6.73
N ALA A 116 -6.64 -8.66 6.99
CA ALA A 116 -5.46 -8.93 6.17
C ALA A 116 -5.15 -10.43 6.13
N GLU A 117 -5.24 -11.14 7.27
CA GLU A 117 -5.08 -12.60 7.31
C GLU A 117 -6.14 -13.31 6.44
N ASN A 118 -7.39 -12.89 6.55
CA ASN A 118 -8.50 -13.44 5.75
C ASN A 118 -8.32 -13.18 4.25
N LEU A 119 -7.86 -11.99 3.87
CA LEU A 119 -7.50 -11.65 2.49
C LEU A 119 -6.37 -12.53 1.95
N GLY A 120 -5.36 -12.79 2.78
CA GLY A 120 -4.27 -13.71 2.48
C GLY A 120 -4.78 -15.13 2.20
N LYS A 121 -5.64 -15.66 3.08
CA LYS A 121 -6.27 -16.99 2.91
C LYS A 121 -7.18 -17.05 1.68
N ALA A 122 -7.84 -15.96 1.33
CA ALA A 122 -8.71 -15.87 0.16
C ALA A 122 -7.95 -15.79 -1.17
N GLY A 123 -6.61 -15.68 -1.14
CA GLY A 123 -5.76 -15.67 -2.33
C GLY A 123 -5.92 -14.40 -3.17
N VAL A 124 -5.97 -13.22 -2.53
CA VAL A 124 -6.20 -11.94 -3.22
C VAL A 124 -5.03 -11.48 -4.10
N ILE A 125 -3.78 -11.93 -3.83
CA ILE A 125 -2.58 -11.41 -4.49
C ILE A 125 -2.63 -11.55 -6.02
N PRO A 126 -2.90 -12.73 -6.62
CA PRO A 126 -3.00 -12.86 -8.07
C PRO A 126 -4.01 -11.90 -8.71
N ASP A 127 -5.15 -11.67 -8.05
CA ASP A 127 -6.18 -10.76 -8.51
C ASP A 127 -5.65 -9.31 -8.52
N LEU A 128 -5.00 -8.86 -7.45
CA LEU A 128 -4.38 -7.52 -7.38
C LEU A 128 -3.30 -7.32 -8.46
N LEU A 129 -2.41 -8.29 -8.64
CA LEU A 129 -1.34 -8.20 -9.62
C LEU A 129 -1.89 -8.17 -11.05
N SER A 130 -2.99 -8.88 -11.32
CA SER A 130 -3.69 -8.81 -12.60
C SER A 130 -4.30 -7.43 -12.85
N ILE A 131 -4.99 -6.87 -11.86
CA ILE A 131 -5.59 -5.53 -11.93
C ILE A 131 -4.52 -4.48 -12.23
N VAL A 132 -3.42 -4.46 -11.47
CA VAL A 132 -2.35 -3.47 -11.65
C VAL A 132 -1.73 -3.56 -13.04
N ARG A 133 -1.53 -4.77 -13.58
CA ARG A 133 -0.99 -4.95 -14.94
C ARG A 133 -1.92 -4.38 -16.02
N ASN A 134 -3.24 -4.44 -15.81
CA ASN A 134 -4.23 -3.96 -16.78
C ASN A 134 -4.51 -2.45 -16.63
N PHE A 135 -4.35 -1.90 -15.44
CA PHE A 135 -4.71 -0.52 -15.10
C PHE A 135 -3.56 0.25 -14.46
N LEU A 136 -2.34 0.05 -14.98
CA LEU A 136 -1.14 0.69 -14.48
C LEU A 136 -1.24 2.23 -14.52
N HIS A 137 -2.00 2.80 -15.47
CA HIS A 137 -2.21 4.26 -15.56
C HIS A 137 -3.10 4.81 -14.44
N ASN A 138 -3.88 3.96 -13.75
CA ASN A 138 -4.82 4.41 -12.74
C ASN A 138 -4.13 4.50 -11.37
N GLU A 139 -3.83 5.74 -10.96
CA GLU A 139 -3.14 6.06 -9.71
C GLU A 139 -3.88 5.51 -8.48
N LYS A 140 -5.21 5.60 -8.44
CA LYS A 140 -6.01 5.15 -7.28
C LYS A 140 -5.98 3.64 -7.13
N ILE A 141 -6.06 2.90 -8.24
CA ILE A 141 -5.90 1.44 -8.25
C ILE A 141 -4.49 1.09 -7.75
N CYS A 142 -3.45 1.69 -8.33
CA CYS A 142 -2.06 1.43 -7.98
C CYS A 142 -1.79 1.68 -6.49
N LEU A 143 -2.20 2.84 -5.98
CA LEU A 143 -2.10 3.20 -4.56
C LEU A 143 -2.78 2.16 -3.67
N SER A 144 -4.02 1.79 -4.02
CA SER A 144 -4.83 0.87 -3.22
C SER A 144 -4.22 -0.53 -3.21
N CYS A 145 -3.79 -1.03 -4.37
CA CYS A 145 -3.16 -2.35 -4.49
C CYS A 145 -1.83 -2.42 -3.74
N CYS A 146 -0.97 -1.40 -3.85
CA CYS A 146 0.26 -1.34 -3.06
C CYS A 146 -0.02 -1.30 -1.55
N GLY A 147 -1.06 -0.57 -1.12
CA GLY A 147 -1.49 -0.55 0.28
C GLY A 147 -1.92 -1.93 0.79
N VAL A 148 -2.73 -2.67 0.00
CA VAL A 148 -3.11 -4.05 0.36
C VAL A 148 -1.88 -4.96 0.41
N LEU A 149 -0.97 -4.87 -0.57
CA LEU A 149 0.25 -5.68 -0.59
C LEU A 149 1.14 -5.42 0.62
N TRP A 150 1.26 -4.15 1.05
CA TRP A 150 1.95 -3.80 2.29
C TRP A 150 1.30 -4.47 3.49
N SER A 151 -0.03 -4.32 3.68
CA SER A 151 -0.77 -4.93 4.79
C SER A 151 -0.59 -6.45 4.84
N LEU A 152 -0.65 -7.11 3.69
CA LEU A 152 -0.47 -8.56 3.59
C LEU A 152 0.96 -8.99 3.93
N ALA A 153 1.97 -8.23 3.49
CA ALA A 153 3.37 -8.56 3.72
C ALA A 153 3.82 -8.30 5.17
N VAL A 154 3.18 -7.39 5.90
CA VAL A 154 3.51 -7.13 7.32
C VAL A 154 2.72 -8.01 8.29
N SER A 155 1.54 -8.50 7.91
CA SER A 155 0.75 -9.37 8.78
C SER A 155 1.41 -10.75 8.97
N GLU A 156 1.23 -11.37 10.13
CA GLU A 156 1.68 -12.74 10.44
C GLU A 156 0.83 -13.81 9.73
N ASN A 157 0.53 -13.60 8.45
CA ASN A 157 -0.29 -14.49 7.67
C ASN A 157 0.58 -15.61 7.04
N ASN A 158 -0.02 -16.79 6.86
CA ASN A 158 0.62 -17.89 6.13
C ASN A 158 0.43 -17.69 4.61
N VAL A 159 0.63 -16.47 4.10
CA VAL A 159 0.56 -16.23 2.66
C VAL A 159 1.70 -16.98 1.97
N ASP A 160 1.40 -17.55 0.81
CA ASP A 160 2.40 -18.25 0.01
C ASP A 160 3.52 -17.28 -0.39
N GLN A 161 4.73 -17.59 0.06
CA GLN A 161 5.93 -16.81 -0.21
C GLN A 161 6.18 -16.62 -1.71
N ALA A 162 5.84 -17.59 -2.56
CA ALA A 162 5.97 -17.45 -4.01
C ALA A 162 5.02 -16.38 -4.57
N LEU A 163 3.83 -16.23 -3.99
CA LEU A 163 2.88 -15.18 -4.37
C LEU A 163 3.41 -13.80 -3.96
N LEU A 164 3.93 -13.64 -2.74
CA LEU A 164 4.54 -12.37 -2.31
C LEU A 164 5.75 -12.00 -3.19
N LYS A 165 6.61 -12.97 -3.52
CA LYS A 165 7.73 -12.78 -4.46
C LYS A 165 7.26 -12.25 -5.82
N SER A 166 6.14 -12.77 -6.33
CA SER A 166 5.59 -12.31 -7.61
C SER A 166 5.09 -10.85 -7.61
N ALA A 167 4.90 -10.24 -6.42
CA ALA A 167 4.46 -8.87 -6.28
C ALA A 167 5.59 -7.83 -6.42
N VAL A 168 6.85 -8.22 -6.17
CA VAL A 168 8.03 -7.33 -6.29
C VAL A 168 8.10 -6.65 -7.67
N PRO A 169 8.15 -7.38 -8.80
CA PRO A 169 8.30 -6.75 -10.12
C PRO A 169 7.11 -5.85 -10.48
N VAL A 170 5.89 -6.21 -10.08
CA VAL A 170 4.69 -5.41 -10.34
C VAL A 170 4.72 -4.12 -9.54
N THR A 171 5.10 -4.18 -8.26
CA THR A 171 5.23 -3.01 -7.39
C THR A 171 6.33 -2.07 -7.88
N SER A 172 7.45 -2.61 -8.36
CA SER A 172 8.52 -1.81 -8.97
C SER A 172 8.05 -1.09 -10.23
N VAL A 173 7.24 -1.74 -11.08
CA VAL A 173 6.65 -1.08 -12.26
C VAL A 173 5.67 0.04 -11.86
N VAL A 174 4.86 -0.16 -10.82
CA VAL A 174 3.99 0.91 -10.27
C VAL A 174 4.81 2.11 -9.82
N LEU A 175 5.86 1.87 -9.03
CA LEU A 175 6.71 2.94 -8.54
C LEU A 175 7.39 3.68 -9.70
N GLN A 176 7.85 2.95 -10.72
CA GLN A 176 8.48 3.54 -11.91
C GLN A 176 7.52 4.43 -12.71
N GLU A 177 6.29 3.98 -12.95
CA GLU A 177 5.28 4.76 -13.68
C GLU A 177 4.90 6.03 -12.90
N HIS A 178 4.71 5.89 -11.58
CA HIS A 178 4.13 6.92 -10.73
C HIS A 178 5.14 7.64 -9.85
N LEU A 179 6.41 7.73 -10.26
CA LEU A 179 7.47 8.42 -9.51
C LEU A 179 7.11 9.86 -9.12
N ARG A 180 6.28 10.54 -9.91
CA ARG A 180 5.85 11.93 -9.65
C ARG A 180 4.59 12.04 -8.81
N ASN A 181 3.84 10.95 -8.67
CA ASN A 181 2.68 10.91 -7.81
C ASN A 181 3.13 10.45 -6.43
N GLY A 182 3.42 11.40 -5.55
CA GLY A 182 4.00 11.12 -4.24
C GLY A 182 3.16 10.16 -3.38
N ALA A 183 1.82 10.13 -3.53
CA ALA A 183 0.99 9.21 -2.76
C ALA A 183 1.10 7.76 -3.26
N VAL A 184 1.15 7.56 -4.58
CA VAL A 184 1.36 6.23 -5.18
C VAL A 184 2.79 5.76 -4.90
N ALA A 185 3.78 6.63 -5.10
CA ALA A 185 5.19 6.33 -4.83
C ALA A 185 5.41 5.93 -3.38
N GLU A 186 4.80 6.66 -2.43
CA GLU A 186 4.86 6.34 -1.00
C GLU A 186 4.29 4.95 -0.70
N SER A 187 3.09 4.65 -1.21
CA SER A 187 2.44 3.34 -1.03
C SER A 187 3.27 2.20 -1.65
N ALA A 188 3.86 2.41 -2.84
CA ALA A 188 4.71 1.42 -3.49
C ALA A 188 6.04 1.21 -2.73
N CYS A 189 6.66 2.27 -2.20
CA CYS A 189 7.84 2.16 -1.33
C CYS A 189 7.53 1.39 -0.05
N SER A 190 6.36 1.62 0.58
CA SER A 190 5.89 0.84 1.73
C SER A 190 5.83 -0.65 1.39
N ALA A 191 5.15 -0.99 0.28
CA ALA A 191 5.02 -2.37 -0.16
C ALA A 191 6.39 -3.02 -0.44
N LEU A 192 7.29 -2.33 -1.15
CA LEU A 192 8.65 -2.83 -1.42
C LEU A 192 9.46 -3.04 -0.14
N TRP A 193 9.33 -2.14 0.84
CA TRP A 193 9.95 -2.32 2.15
C TRP A 193 9.44 -3.60 2.83
N ALA A 194 8.12 -3.77 2.95
CA ALA A 194 7.55 -4.96 3.58
C ALA A 194 7.94 -6.26 2.84
N LEU A 195 7.93 -6.25 1.50
CA LEU A 195 8.39 -7.38 0.68
C LEU A 195 9.88 -7.67 0.89
N SER A 196 10.71 -6.64 1.07
CA SER A 196 12.15 -6.82 1.37
C SER A 196 12.39 -7.44 2.74
N LEU A 197 11.61 -7.06 3.77
CA LEU A 197 11.67 -7.67 5.09
C LEU A 197 11.27 -9.15 5.05
N GLN A 198 10.31 -9.49 4.18
CA GLN A 198 9.91 -10.89 3.96
C GLN A 198 10.91 -11.68 3.10
N GLY A 199 12.02 -11.10 2.65
CA GLY A 199 12.98 -11.79 1.78
C GLY A 199 12.38 -12.17 0.42
N CYS A 200 11.50 -11.31 -0.12
CA CYS A 200 10.85 -11.56 -1.41
C CYS A 200 11.73 -11.20 -2.61
N LEU A 201 12.74 -10.35 -2.43
CA LEU A 201 13.63 -9.97 -3.53
C LEU A 201 14.64 -11.08 -3.83
N THR A 202 15.00 -11.17 -5.10
CA THR A 202 16.05 -12.04 -5.63
C THR A 202 17.31 -11.24 -5.96
N GLU A 203 18.44 -11.93 -6.17
CA GLU A 203 19.73 -11.30 -6.50
C GLU A 203 19.64 -10.29 -7.66
N ASN A 204 18.87 -10.62 -8.69
CA ASN A 204 18.71 -9.77 -9.88
C ASN A 204 17.83 -8.53 -9.63
N GLU A 205 17.13 -8.47 -8.49
CA GLU A 205 16.21 -7.38 -8.15
C GLU A 205 16.84 -6.36 -7.19
N TYR A 206 17.92 -6.69 -6.49
CA TYR A 206 18.57 -5.79 -5.53
C TYR A 206 19.07 -4.50 -6.17
N GLU A 207 19.84 -4.60 -7.26
CA GLU A 207 20.35 -3.42 -7.98
C GLU A 207 19.22 -2.53 -8.55
N PRO A 208 18.28 -3.03 -9.38
CA PRO A 208 17.25 -2.18 -9.96
C PRO A 208 16.30 -1.61 -8.91
N THR A 209 15.97 -2.36 -7.85
CA THR A 209 15.10 -1.85 -6.78
C THR A 209 15.81 -0.75 -5.99
N THR A 210 17.11 -0.90 -5.71
CA THR A 210 17.91 0.17 -5.08
C THR A 210 17.90 1.44 -5.91
N ALA A 211 18.15 1.32 -7.23
CA ALA A 211 18.13 2.47 -8.14
C ALA A 211 16.75 3.16 -8.15
N LEU A 212 15.68 2.37 -8.18
CA LEU A 212 14.30 2.89 -8.21
C LEU A 212 13.90 3.58 -6.90
N LEU A 213 14.32 3.04 -5.75
CA LEU A 213 14.11 3.66 -4.44
C LEU A 213 14.84 5.00 -4.32
N LEU A 214 16.06 5.11 -4.84
CA LEU A 214 16.78 6.39 -4.92
C LEU A 214 16.07 7.41 -5.83
N ASP A 215 15.49 6.95 -6.93
CA ASP A 215 14.68 7.80 -7.81
C ASP A 215 13.40 8.28 -7.12
N ALA A 216 12.73 7.42 -6.35
CA ALA A 216 11.55 7.78 -5.57
C ALA A 216 11.88 8.85 -4.53
N LEU A 217 12.98 8.67 -3.78
CA LEU A 217 13.46 9.63 -2.77
C LEU A 217 13.79 10.98 -3.40
N ARG A 218 14.46 10.97 -4.55
CA ARG A 218 14.85 12.19 -5.29
C ARG A 218 13.66 12.95 -5.83
N MET A 219 12.60 12.25 -6.25
CA MET A 219 11.40 12.87 -6.83
C MET A 219 10.41 13.38 -5.78
N ASN A 220 10.44 12.83 -4.56
CA ASN A 220 9.48 13.15 -3.51
C ASN A 220 10.15 13.37 -2.13
N PRO A 221 11.21 14.21 -2.03
CA PRO A 221 11.95 14.36 -0.78
C PRO A 221 11.07 14.98 0.32
N GLU A 222 10.09 15.79 -0.04
CA GLU A 222 9.17 16.50 0.88
C GLU A 222 8.19 15.60 1.62
N ARG A 223 8.11 14.30 1.29
CA ARG A 223 7.13 13.37 1.88
C ARG A 223 7.76 12.52 2.98
N PRO A 224 7.50 12.79 4.27
CA PRO A 224 8.19 12.11 5.35
C PRO A 224 7.94 10.60 5.37
N VAL A 225 6.70 10.14 5.11
CA VAL A 225 6.39 8.69 5.07
C VAL A 225 7.14 7.98 3.94
N LEU A 226 7.27 8.62 2.77
CA LEU A 226 8.07 8.08 1.68
C LEU A 226 9.53 8.00 2.07
N VAL A 227 10.10 9.06 2.64
CA VAL A 227 11.51 9.08 3.11
C VAL A 227 11.76 7.95 4.11
N LYS A 228 10.90 7.80 5.13
CA LYS A 228 10.98 6.72 6.14
C LYS A 228 11.01 5.34 5.47
N ASN A 229 10.00 5.04 4.67
CA ASN A 229 9.83 3.71 4.08
C ASN A 229 10.90 3.40 3.04
N THR A 230 11.34 4.40 2.26
CA THR A 230 12.46 4.25 1.35
C THR A 230 13.78 4.01 2.09
N CYS A 231 14.05 4.72 3.19
CA CYS A 231 15.24 4.47 4.01
C CYS A 231 15.25 3.05 4.58
N LEU A 232 14.11 2.57 5.09
CA LEU A 232 13.98 1.23 5.64
C LEU A 232 14.04 0.13 4.57
N ALA A 233 13.49 0.38 3.38
CA ALA A 233 13.65 -0.50 2.22
C ALA A 233 15.13 -0.61 1.84
N LEU A 234 15.80 0.53 1.64
CA LEU A 234 17.23 0.58 1.30
C LEU A 234 18.08 -0.11 2.37
N ALA A 235 17.81 0.11 3.66
CA ALA A 235 18.52 -0.54 4.75
C ALA A 235 18.37 -2.07 4.66
N SER A 236 17.15 -2.54 4.39
CA SER A 236 16.87 -3.96 4.19
C SER A 236 17.63 -4.54 2.98
N LEU A 237 17.75 -3.79 1.88
CA LEU A 237 18.50 -4.24 0.70
C LEU A 237 20.01 -4.25 0.95
N LEU A 238 20.55 -3.18 1.57
CA LEU A 238 21.97 -3.07 1.91
C LEU A 238 22.40 -4.20 2.83
N ARG A 239 21.59 -4.56 3.82
CA ARG A 239 21.85 -5.70 4.70
C ARG A 239 21.98 -7.04 3.96
N LEU A 240 21.24 -7.19 2.86
CA LEU A 240 21.10 -8.46 2.16
C LEU A 240 22.04 -8.59 0.96
N SER A 241 22.55 -7.49 0.40
CA SER A 241 23.31 -7.51 -0.84
C SER A 241 24.35 -6.39 -0.94
N GLU A 242 25.60 -6.79 -1.13
CA GLU A 242 26.69 -5.87 -1.49
C GLU A 242 26.39 -5.12 -2.79
N ILE A 243 25.71 -5.75 -3.75
CA ILE A 243 25.32 -5.10 -5.01
C ILE A 243 24.40 -3.90 -4.76
N ALA A 244 23.46 -4.01 -3.81
CA ALA A 244 22.62 -2.89 -3.40
C ALA A 244 23.46 -1.76 -2.76
N ALA A 245 24.40 -2.12 -1.89
CA ALA A 245 25.29 -1.16 -1.24
C ALA A 245 26.18 -0.40 -2.25
N LEU A 246 26.76 -1.10 -3.22
CA LEU A 246 27.53 -0.48 -4.29
C LEU A 246 26.65 0.38 -5.19
N ARG A 247 25.46 -0.10 -5.55
CA ARG A 247 24.51 0.70 -6.33
C ARG A 247 24.10 1.98 -5.61
N PHE A 248 23.99 1.92 -4.29
CA PHE A 248 23.62 3.05 -3.45
C PHE A 248 24.64 4.21 -3.56
N ILE A 249 25.95 3.91 -3.60
CA ILE A 249 27.00 4.94 -3.72
C ILE A 249 27.37 5.28 -5.17
N THR A 250 27.16 4.35 -6.12
CA THR A 250 27.52 4.53 -7.54
C THR A 250 26.33 4.89 -8.44
N ASP A 251 25.22 5.38 -7.87
CA ASP A 251 24.06 5.77 -8.67
C ASP A 251 24.43 6.82 -9.73
N SER A 252 23.86 6.64 -10.93
CA SER A 252 24.13 7.48 -12.11
C SER A 252 23.84 8.96 -11.91
N LYS A 253 23.02 9.31 -10.90
CA LYS A 253 22.60 10.68 -10.56
C LYS A 253 23.30 11.19 -9.29
N GLY A 254 24.34 10.50 -8.81
CA GLY A 254 25.12 10.85 -7.63
C GLY A 254 24.87 9.93 -6.44
N SER A 255 25.80 9.90 -5.49
CA SER A 255 25.74 9.04 -4.29
C SER A 255 24.44 9.24 -3.51
N GLY A 256 23.83 8.13 -3.11
CA GLY A 256 22.65 8.10 -2.24
C GLY A 256 22.90 8.72 -0.86
N ILE A 257 24.16 8.82 -0.43
CA ILE A 257 24.53 9.49 0.83
C ILE A 257 24.12 10.96 0.80
N ASN A 258 24.31 11.64 -0.33
CA ASN A 258 23.89 13.03 -0.47
C ASN A 258 22.37 13.17 -0.43
N LEU A 259 21.62 12.22 -1.02
CA LEU A 259 20.15 12.23 -0.95
C LEU A 259 19.65 12.08 0.49
N ILE A 260 20.29 11.24 1.29
CA ILE A 260 19.93 11.06 2.70
C ILE A 260 20.25 12.30 3.51
N LYS A 261 21.38 12.96 3.26
CA LYS A 261 21.72 14.24 3.89
C LYS A 261 20.66 15.31 3.55
N ASP A 262 20.28 15.41 2.28
CA ASP A 262 19.24 16.33 1.83
C ASP A 262 17.90 16.01 2.51
N ALA A 263 17.53 14.73 2.59
CA ALA A 263 16.31 14.28 3.27
C ALA A 263 16.34 14.57 4.78
N TYR A 264 17.49 14.38 5.45
CA TYR A 264 17.66 14.77 6.84
C TYR A 264 17.46 16.27 7.03
N HIS A 265 18.10 17.11 6.22
CA HIS A 265 17.97 18.57 6.38
C HIS A 265 16.55 19.09 6.11
N LEU A 266 15.75 18.33 5.37
CA LEU A 266 14.37 18.65 5.10
C LEU A 266 13.41 18.25 6.24
N HIS A 267 13.74 17.16 6.95
CA HIS A 267 12.90 16.55 8.00
C HIS A 267 13.65 16.38 9.33
N PHE A 268 14.57 17.29 9.65
CA PHE A 268 15.45 17.17 10.83
C PHE A 268 14.67 17.23 12.15
N ASP A 269 13.41 17.67 12.11
CA ASP A 269 12.48 17.75 13.22
C ASP A 269 11.51 16.55 13.32
N ASP A 270 11.50 15.63 12.34
CA ASP A 270 10.77 14.35 12.40
C ASP A 270 11.67 13.25 12.98
N PRO A 271 11.48 12.83 14.24
CA PRO A 271 12.35 11.85 14.88
C PRO A 271 12.36 10.50 14.17
N GLU A 272 11.25 10.09 13.56
CA GLU A 272 11.17 8.80 12.86
C GLU A 272 11.94 8.85 11.54
N VAL A 273 11.97 9.99 10.84
CA VAL A 273 12.83 10.15 9.66
C VAL A 273 14.29 10.05 10.07
N VAL A 274 14.69 10.76 11.12
CA VAL A 274 16.07 10.74 11.63
C VAL A 274 16.49 9.33 12.07
N GLU A 275 15.64 8.63 12.81
CA GLU A 275 15.88 7.24 13.22
C GLU A 275 16.08 6.32 12.02
N ASN A 276 15.23 6.40 11.00
CA ASN A 276 15.33 5.55 9.81
C ASN A 276 16.56 5.87 8.95
N ILE A 277 16.99 7.13 8.93
CA ILE A 277 18.28 7.54 8.33
C ILE A 277 19.45 6.92 9.11
N CYS A 278 19.41 6.90 10.44
CA CYS A 278 20.41 6.22 11.26
C CYS A 278 20.44 4.71 11.01
N VAL A 279 19.27 4.06 10.89
CA VAL A 279 19.18 2.63 10.54
C VAL A 279 19.87 2.35 9.21
N LEU A 280 19.57 3.14 8.16
CA LEU A 280 20.23 2.99 6.87
C LEU A 280 21.74 3.25 6.95
N THR A 281 22.16 4.27 7.69
CA THR A 281 23.59 4.56 7.93
C THR A 281 24.29 3.38 8.62
N ASN A 282 23.64 2.71 9.58
CA ASN A 282 24.19 1.55 10.25
C ASN A 282 24.37 0.36 9.30
N GLU A 283 23.52 0.20 8.29
CA GLU A 283 23.70 -0.84 7.29
C GLU A 283 24.84 -0.51 6.31
N MET A 284 25.12 0.78 6.04
CA MET A 284 26.21 1.23 5.17
C MET A 284 27.60 0.86 5.67
N VAL A 285 27.83 0.91 6.99
CA VAL A 285 29.16 0.71 7.58
C VAL A 285 29.67 -0.74 7.47
N GLN A 286 28.84 -1.65 6.98
CA GLN A 286 29.22 -3.04 6.70
C GLN A 286 30.17 -3.18 5.50
N TYR A 287 30.26 -2.16 4.63
CA TYR A 287 31.00 -2.23 3.37
C TYR A 287 32.09 -1.16 3.31
N ASP A 288 33.35 -1.56 3.20
CA ASP A 288 34.50 -0.65 3.16
C ASP A 288 34.39 0.42 2.05
N GLU A 289 33.89 0.03 0.88
CA GLU A 289 33.70 0.95 -0.26
C GLU A 289 32.66 2.03 0.04
N VAL A 290 31.59 1.68 0.75
CA VAL A 290 30.55 2.62 1.18
C VAL A 290 31.09 3.52 2.29
N VAL A 291 31.87 2.99 3.23
CA VAL A 291 32.52 3.80 4.28
C VAL A 291 33.47 4.84 3.68
N LEU A 292 34.22 4.48 2.63
CA LEU A 292 35.08 5.43 1.91
C LEU A 292 34.25 6.56 1.26
N ASP A 293 33.10 6.24 0.67
CA ASP A 293 32.20 7.27 0.13
C ASP A 293 31.58 8.11 1.26
N MET A 294 31.18 7.51 2.39
CA MET A 294 30.69 8.25 3.57
C MET A 294 31.69 9.32 4.04
N VAL A 295 32.98 8.97 4.11
CA VAL A 295 34.05 9.92 4.44
C VAL A 295 34.20 10.98 3.35
N SER A 296 34.13 10.59 2.08
CA SER A 296 34.20 11.54 0.95
C SER A 296 33.05 12.55 0.96
N GLN A 297 31.84 12.11 1.33
CA GLN A 297 30.64 12.96 1.42
C GLN A 297 30.48 13.66 2.79
N LYS A 298 31.47 13.54 3.69
CA LYS A 298 31.47 14.14 5.04
C LYS A 298 30.28 13.74 5.91
N MET A 299 29.94 12.46 5.90
CA MET A 299 28.80 11.95 6.68
C MET A 299 29.00 12.14 8.20
N GLU A 300 30.26 12.23 8.67
CA GLU A 300 30.58 12.49 10.07
C GLU A 300 30.04 13.83 10.60
N GLU A 301 29.92 14.86 9.75
CA GLU A 301 29.33 16.15 10.13
C GLU A 301 27.84 15.99 10.45
N LEU A 302 27.11 15.24 9.61
CA LEU A 302 25.69 14.92 9.80
C LEU A 302 25.47 14.08 11.07
N LEU A 303 26.28 13.03 11.27
CA LEU A 303 26.14 12.15 12.43
C LEU A 303 26.43 12.89 13.74
N PHE A 304 27.37 13.85 13.72
CA PHE A 304 27.60 14.71 14.87
C PHE A 304 26.40 15.62 15.17
N GLU A 305 25.76 16.18 14.13
CA GLU A 305 24.54 16.98 14.26
C GLU A 305 23.39 16.14 14.85
N ILE A 306 23.11 14.97 14.27
CA ILE A 306 22.08 14.04 14.74
C ILE A 306 22.29 13.71 16.21
N LYS A 307 23.52 13.34 16.61
CA LYS A 307 23.83 13.00 18.00
C LYS A 307 23.56 14.13 19.00
N ASN A 308 23.74 15.39 18.58
CA ASN A 308 23.47 16.55 19.43
C ASN A 308 21.98 16.86 19.54
N CYS A 309 21.22 16.65 18.46
CA CYS A 309 19.78 16.90 18.41
C CYS A 309 18.95 15.73 18.99
N PHE A 310 19.44 14.51 18.84
CA PHE A 310 18.78 13.25 19.22
C PHE A 310 19.76 12.34 19.98
N PRO A 311 20.02 12.58 21.29
CA PRO A 311 21.03 11.84 22.04
C PRO A 311 20.73 10.35 22.25
N SER A 312 19.50 9.92 21.95
CA SER A 312 19.00 8.55 22.09
C SER A 312 18.97 7.76 20.77
N SER A 313 19.26 8.41 19.64
CA SER A 313 19.31 7.83 18.30
C SER A 313 20.76 7.49 17.90
#